data_AF-A0A0F3KZ81-F1
#
_entry.id   AF-A0A0F3KZ81-F1
#
_cell.length_a   1.000
_cell.length_b   1.000
_cell.length_c   1.000
_cell.angle_alpha   90.00
_cell.angle_beta   90.00
_cell.angle_gamma   90.00
#
_symmetry.space_group_name_H-M   'P 1'
#
loop_
_entity.id
_entity.type
_entity.pdbx_description
1 polymer ?
#
loop_
_entity_poly.entity_id
_entity_poly.type
_entity_poly.pdbx_seq_one_letter_code
_entity_poly.pdbx_strand_id
1 'polypeptide(L)'
;MSRIGTLFFMAVLGGAALSACQTAPASSSAAPAPVKGFVTDTKAFDAFIATKPTADQFKAAYPDVLLVMPNTPTTMEIRMNNSRYFPQWDATGHITGGKFQ
;
A
#
# COMPACT_ATOMS: atom_id res chain seq x y z
N MET A 1 -17.20 36.58 -56.94
CA MET A 1 -17.16 35.26 -56.28
C MET A 1 -16.24 34.36 -57.08
N SER A 2 -14.97 34.22 -56.67
CA SER A 2 -14.04 33.19 -57.18
C SER A 2 -12.94 33.00 -56.12
N ARG A 3 -12.94 31.87 -55.40
CA ARG A 3 -11.87 31.49 -54.46
C ARG A 3 -11.01 30.41 -55.11
N ILE A 4 -9.95 30.86 -55.80
CA ILE A 4 -8.76 30.10 -56.17
C ILE A 4 -7.96 29.98 -54.86
N GLY A 5 -7.55 28.83 -54.35
CA GLY A 5 -7.05 27.65 -55.06
C GLY A 5 -5.55 27.52 -54.77
N THR A 6 -5.26 27.12 -53.53
CA THR A 6 -4.13 26.27 -53.09
C THR A 6 -2.66 26.72 -53.31
N LEU A 7 -1.85 26.45 -52.28
CA LEU A 7 -0.39 26.20 -52.27
C LEU A 7 0.55 27.40 -52.05
N PHE A 8 0.92 27.62 -50.78
CA PHE A 8 2.32 27.83 -50.37
C PHE A 8 2.46 27.22 -48.95
N PHE A 9 2.90 25.96 -48.83
CA PHE A 9 4.30 25.50 -48.72
C PHE A 9 4.96 25.83 -47.36
N MET A 10 5.23 24.74 -46.64
CA MET A 10 6.36 24.51 -45.73
C MET A 10 6.40 25.11 -44.31
N ALA A 11 6.58 24.15 -43.40
CA ALA A 11 7.53 24.16 -42.28
C ALA A 11 7.21 25.02 -41.07
N VAL A 12 6.78 24.37 -39.98
CA VAL A 12 7.47 24.52 -38.69
C VAL A 12 7.54 23.17 -37.98
N LEU A 13 8.77 22.69 -37.85
CA LEU A 13 9.24 21.67 -36.94
C LEU A 13 9.40 22.32 -35.55
N GLY A 14 8.74 21.78 -34.54
CA GLY A 14 8.92 22.18 -33.13
C GLY A 14 7.88 21.41 -32.30
N GLY A 15 8.20 20.66 -31.25
CA GLY A 15 9.33 20.74 -30.35
C GLY A 15 8.75 20.69 -28.94
N ALA A 16 8.92 19.53 -28.29
CA ALA A 16 8.89 19.28 -26.85
C ALA A 16 7.57 19.39 -26.04
N ALA A 17 7.43 18.36 -25.18
CA ALA A 17 6.75 18.33 -23.88
C ALA A 17 5.22 18.52 -23.91
N LEU A 18 4.41 17.61 -23.36
CA LEU A 18 4.42 17.20 -21.96
C LEU A 18 3.96 15.73 -21.87
N SER A 19 4.87 14.83 -21.51
CA SER A 19 4.46 13.55 -20.91
C SER A 19 3.69 13.89 -19.64
N ALA A 20 2.43 13.48 -19.61
CA ALA A 20 1.57 13.60 -18.44
C ALA A 20 2.21 12.84 -17.27
N CYS A 21 2.90 13.56 -16.39
CA CYS A 21 3.13 13.12 -15.03
C CYS A 21 1.75 12.93 -14.41
N GLN A 22 1.36 11.67 -14.28
CA GLN A 22 0.16 11.25 -13.59
C GLN A 22 0.34 11.64 -12.12
N THR A 23 -0.10 12.85 -11.78
CA THR A 23 -0.40 13.20 -10.39
C THR A 23 -1.66 12.42 -10.04
N ALA A 24 -1.48 11.15 -9.70
CA ALA A 24 -2.41 10.52 -8.79
C ALA A 24 -2.38 11.38 -7.52
N PRO A 25 -3.52 11.88 -7.03
CA PRO A 25 -3.55 12.48 -5.71
C PRO A 25 -3.08 11.38 -4.75
N ALA A 26 -1.87 11.54 -4.23
CA ALA A 26 -1.46 10.84 -3.04
C ALA A 26 -2.57 11.14 -2.03
N SER A 27 -3.43 10.16 -1.81
CA SER A 27 -4.34 10.15 -0.69
C SER A 27 -3.44 10.06 0.53
N SER A 28 -2.88 11.20 0.94
CA SER A 28 -2.26 11.41 2.23
C SER A 28 -3.36 11.38 3.26
N SER A 29 -4.00 10.21 3.40
CA SER A 29 -4.50 9.79 4.69
C SER A 29 -3.25 9.72 5.55
N ALA A 30 -3.02 10.73 6.38
CA ALA A 30 -1.91 10.75 7.31
C ALA A 30 -1.82 9.36 7.96
N ALA A 31 -0.76 8.62 7.64
CA ALA A 31 -0.62 7.26 8.10
C ALA A 31 -0.64 7.31 9.63
N PRO A 32 -1.43 6.45 10.31
CA PRO A 32 -1.46 6.42 11.76
C PRO A 32 -0.04 6.32 12.32
N ALA A 33 0.23 7.02 13.43
CA ALA A 33 1.52 6.94 14.08
C ALA A 33 1.85 5.48 14.41
N PRO A 34 3.08 5.00 14.13
CA PRO A 34 3.45 3.61 14.38
C PRO A 34 3.27 3.23 15.86
N VAL A 35 2.60 2.11 16.11
CA VAL A 35 2.44 1.53 17.44
C VAL A 35 3.71 0.75 17.77
N LYS A 36 4.44 1.22 18.78
CA LYS A 36 5.67 0.59 19.26
C LYS A 36 5.38 -0.57 20.20
N GLY A 37 6.24 -1.59 20.14
CA GLY A 37 6.13 -2.79 20.98
C GLY A 37 5.05 -3.76 20.51
N PHE A 38 4.49 -4.50 21.47
CA PHE A 38 3.46 -5.50 21.19
C PHE A 38 2.05 -4.91 21.29
N VAL A 39 1.07 -5.60 20.70
CA VAL A 39 -0.31 -5.13 20.65
C VAL A 39 -0.97 -5.27 22.02
N THR A 40 -1.24 -4.13 22.66
CA THR A 40 -1.99 -4.04 23.93
C THR A 40 -3.46 -3.68 23.70
N ASP A 41 -3.74 -2.81 22.72
CA ASP A 41 -5.10 -2.48 22.31
C ASP A 41 -5.54 -3.39 21.15
N THR A 42 -6.14 -4.53 21.50
CA THR A 42 -6.61 -5.51 20.52
C THR A 42 -7.78 -4.97 19.70
N LYS A 43 -8.60 -4.06 20.24
CA LYS A 43 -9.74 -3.49 19.53
C LYS A 43 -9.30 -2.55 18.41
N ALA A 44 -8.31 -1.71 18.67
CA ALA A 44 -7.69 -0.86 17.65
C ALA A 44 -6.98 -1.71 16.59
N PHE A 45 -6.34 -2.80 16.99
CA PHE A 45 -5.72 -3.74 16.06
C PHE A 45 -6.76 -4.42 15.15
N ASP A 46 -7.85 -4.94 15.72
CA ASP A 46 -8.93 -5.57 14.93
C ASP A 46 -9.55 -4.58 13.94
N ALA A 47 -9.76 -3.32 14.35
CA ALA A 47 -10.23 -2.27 13.46
C ALA A 47 -9.24 -1.97 12.32
N PHE A 48 -7.93 -2.02 12.59
CA PHE A 48 -6.90 -1.89 11.56
C PHE A 48 -6.93 -3.07 10.58
N ILE A 49 -6.99 -4.31 11.07
CA ILE A 49 -7.09 -5.51 10.21
C ILE A 49 -8.36 -5.47 9.35
N ALA A 50 -9.47 -4.95 9.87
CA ALA A 50 -10.72 -4.79 9.12
C ALA A 50 -10.60 -3.85 7.89
N THR A 51 -9.57 -2.99 7.84
CA THR A 51 -9.26 -2.16 6.66
C THR A 51 -8.62 -2.96 5.51
N LYS A 52 -8.32 -4.24 5.76
CA LYS A 52 -7.62 -5.14 4.84
C LYS A 52 -6.25 -4.62 4.42
N PRO A 53 -5.31 -4.43 5.35
CA PRO A 53 -4.02 -3.82 5.05
C PRO A 53 -3.12 -4.76 4.22
N THR A 54 -2.21 -4.19 3.44
CA THR A 54 -1.09 -4.95 2.86
C THR A 54 -0.01 -5.24 3.92
N ALA A 55 0.95 -6.11 3.60
CA ALA A 55 2.10 -6.39 4.47
C ALA A 55 2.90 -5.11 4.82
N ASP A 56 3.11 -4.23 3.83
CA ASP A 56 3.85 -2.98 4.03
C ASP A 56 3.09 -2.01 4.94
N GLN A 57 1.77 -1.89 4.76
CA GLN A 57 0.92 -1.08 5.62
C GLN A 57 0.91 -1.62 7.06
N PHE A 58 0.86 -2.95 7.22
CA PHE A 58 1.00 -3.59 8.52
C PHE A 58 2.34 -3.25 9.17
N LYS A 59 3.45 -3.38 8.43
CA LYS A 59 4.79 -3.11 8.96
C LYS A 59 4.99 -1.63 9.33
N ALA A 60 4.35 -0.71 8.61
CA ALA A 60 4.35 0.71 8.93
C ALA A 60 3.58 1.01 10.23
N ALA A 61 2.41 0.40 10.41
CA ALA A 61 1.55 0.63 11.58
C ALA A 61 2.04 -0.11 12.84
N TYR A 62 2.51 -1.35 12.70
CA TYR A 62 2.95 -2.22 13.80
C TYR A 62 4.37 -2.76 13.52
N PRO A 63 5.40 -1.90 13.58
CA PRO A 63 6.76 -2.26 13.19
C PRO A 63 7.40 -3.34 14.06
N ASP A 64 7.00 -3.46 15.33
CA ASP A 64 7.60 -4.38 16.29
C ASP A 64 6.82 -5.70 16.41
N VAL A 65 5.67 -5.82 15.73
CA VAL A 65 4.90 -7.07 15.64
C VAL A 65 5.43 -7.90 14.47
N LEU A 66 5.80 -9.14 14.74
CA LEU A 66 6.24 -10.09 13.72
C LEU A 66 5.03 -10.56 12.92
N LEU A 67 4.93 -10.11 11.66
CA LEU A 67 4.00 -10.65 10.68
C LEU A 67 4.59 -11.94 10.08
N VAL A 68 3.99 -13.09 10.38
CA VAL A 68 4.48 -14.39 9.89
C VAL A 68 3.98 -14.62 8.46
N MET A 69 4.87 -14.54 7.48
CA MET A 69 4.50 -14.82 6.09
C MET A 69 4.39 -16.32 5.83
N PRO A 70 3.60 -16.74 4.82
CA PRO A 70 3.62 -18.12 4.35
C PRO A 70 5.06 -18.58 4.09
N ASN A 71 5.39 -19.80 4.50
CA ASN A 71 6.71 -20.41 4.36
C ASN A 71 7.85 -19.73 5.15
N THR A 72 7.55 -18.80 6.06
CA THR A 72 8.57 -18.28 6.98
C THR A 72 8.87 -19.33 8.05
N PRO A 73 10.12 -19.80 8.19
CA PRO A 73 10.46 -20.69 9.29
C PRO A 73 10.32 -19.94 10.61
N THR A 74 9.44 -20.42 11.50
CA THR A 74 9.30 -19.90 12.86
C THR A 74 9.80 -20.94 13.86
N THR A 75 10.46 -20.48 14.92
CA THR A 75 10.82 -21.34 16.04
C THR A 75 9.56 -21.71 16.83
N MET A 76 9.53 -22.90 17.44
CA MET A 76 8.41 -23.32 18.31
C MET A 76 8.42 -22.59 19.68
N GLU A 77 8.81 -21.33 19.70
CA GLU A 77 8.76 -20.49 20.88
C GLU A 77 7.31 -20.06 21.13
N ILE A 78 6.81 -20.26 22.35
CA ILE A 78 5.48 -19.81 22.76
C ILE A 78 5.58 -18.36 23.22
N ARG A 79 4.81 -17.45 22.61
CA ARG A 79 4.76 -16.03 22.98
C ARG A 79 3.34 -15.62 23.31
N MET A 80 3.12 -15.12 24.52
CA MET A 80 1.78 -14.76 25.02
C MET A 80 1.50 -13.25 25.04
N ASN A 81 2.37 -12.44 24.44
CA ASN A 81 2.31 -10.98 24.52
C ASN A 81 1.79 -10.30 23.26
N ASN A 82 1.16 -11.00 22.32
CA ASN A 82 0.69 -10.44 21.03
C ASN A 82 1.80 -9.79 20.19
N SER A 83 3.04 -10.29 20.29
CA SER A 83 4.17 -9.80 19.48
C SER A 83 4.30 -10.50 18.12
N ARG A 84 3.50 -11.54 17.85
CA ARG A 84 3.58 -12.32 16.61
C ARG A 84 2.17 -12.63 16.09
N TYR A 85 1.94 -12.26 14.85
CA TYR A 85 0.65 -12.36 14.18
C TYR A 85 0.74 -13.29 12.97
N PHE A 86 -0.21 -14.22 12.86
CA PHE A 86 -0.35 -15.18 11.78
C PHE A 86 -1.53 -14.74 10.88
N PRO A 87 -1.26 -13.99 9.80
CA PRO A 87 -2.28 -13.42 8.94
C PRO A 87 -2.97 -14.47 8.06
N GLN A 88 -4.25 -14.24 7.80
CA GLN A 88 -4.97 -14.81 6.67
C GLN A 88 -4.92 -13.82 5.51
N TRP A 89 -4.63 -14.32 4.32
CA TRP A 89 -4.46 -13.52 3.11
C TRP A 89 -5.64 -13.72 2.16
N ASP A 90 -6.05 -12.66 1.47
CA ASP A 90 -6.87 -12.81 0.28
C ASP A 90 -6.04 -13.10 -0.99
N ALA A 91 -6.73 -13.33 -2.11
CA ALA A 91 -6.12 -13.61 -3.40
C ALA A 91 -5.28 -12.44 -3.96
N THR A 92 -5.44 -11.23 -3.41
CA THR A 92 -4.76 -10.01 -3.86
C THR A 92 -3.62 -9.58 -2.95
N GLY A 93 -3.33 -10.34 -1.89
CA GLY A 93 -2.23 -10.06 -0.96
C GLY A 93 -2.59 -9.11 0.18
N HIS A 94 -3.87 -8.91 0.48
CA HIS A 94 -4.30 -8.16 1.66
C HIS A 94 -4.60 -9.08 2.84
N ILE A 95 -4.34 -8.58 4.05
CA ILE A 95 -4.63 -9.28 5.30
C ILE A 95 -6.13 -9.18 5.57
N THR A 96 -6.83 -10.31 5.68
CA THR A 96 -8.28 -10.34 5.93
C THR A 96 -8.65 -10.81 7.33
N GLY A 97 -7.68 -11.31 8.08
CA GLY A 97 -7.86 -11.89 9.40
C GLY A 97 -6.57 -12.51 9.91
N GLY A 98 -6.66 -13.36 10.92
CA GLY A 98 -5.50 -14.02 11.53
C GLY A 98 -5.64 -14.19 13.04
N LYS A 99 -4.52 -14.51 13.69
CA LYS A 99 -4.44 -14.68 15.16
C LYS A 99 -3.05 -14.40 15.70
N PHE A 100 -2.98 -14.02 16.97
CA PHE A 100 -1.72 -13.98 17.74
C PHE A 100 -1.36 -15.36 18.29
N GLN A 101 -0.05 -15.68 18.34
CA GLN A 101 0.50 -16.92 18.92
C GLN A 101 1.99 -16.77 19.25
#